data_AF-A0A142L4M9-F1
#
_entry.id   AF-A0A142L4M9-F1
#
_cell.length_a   1.000
_cell.length_b   1.000
_cell.length_c   1.000
_cell.angle_alpha   90.00
_cell.angle_beta   90.00
_cell.angle_gamma   90.00
#
_symmetry.space_group_name_H-M   'P 1'
#
loop_
_entity.id
_entity.type
_entity.pdbx_description
1 polymer ?
#
loop_
_entity_poly.entity_id
_entity_poly.type
_entity_poly.pdbx_seq_one_letter_code
_entity_poly.pdbx_strand_id
1 'polypeptide(L)'
;MTKQKRKFTPEERMSIIQEYEREGVVPTARKYNLSPGLIYKWKERLASKGINGLKDSYKRVDPDVRRLEEENERLKRIITKQALELEVKGELLKKTPIQSKKG
;
A
#
# COMPACT_ATOMS: atom_id res chain seq x y z
N MET A 1 17.38 -21.86 10.03
CA MET A 1 18.10 -20.57 9.83
C MET A 1 17.43 -19.80 8.71
N THR A 2 16.63 -18.77 9.00
CA THR A 2 16.01 -17.94 7.96
C THR A 2 17.07 -17.05 7.31
N LYS A 3 17.30 -17.21 6.01
CA LYS A 3 18.30 -16.42 5.26
C LYS A 3 17.79 -14.98 5.18
N GLN A 4 18.30 -14.10 6.03
CA GLN A 4 17.91 -12.70 6.08
C GLN A 4 18.27 -12.05 4.73
N LYS A 5 17.24 -11.58 4.01
CA LYS A 5 17.44 -10.92 2.72
C LYS A 5 18.14 -9.58 2.96
N ARG A 6 19.37 -9.42 2.43
CA ARG A 6 20.05 -8.12 2.40
C ARG A 6 19.15 -7.10 1.69
N LYS A 7 19.00 -5.93 2.30
CA LYS A 7 18.33 -4.78 1.71
C LYS A 7 19.41 -3.82 1.22
N PHE A 8 19.21 -3.26 0.04
CA PHE A 8 20.09 -2.25 -0.53
C PHE A 8 19.32 -0.95 -0.70
N THR A 9 19.89 0.18 -0.27
CA THR A 9 19.36 1.52 -0.55
C THR A 9 19.49 1.86 -2.05
N PRO A 10 18.80 2.88 -2.55
CA PRO A 10 18.99 3.34 -3.94
C PRO A 10 20.45 3.70 -4.26
N GLU A 11 21.16 4.31 -3.32
CA GLU A 11 22.55 4.74 -3.45
C GLU A 11 23.49 3.53 -3.50
N GLU A 12 23.26 2.52 -2.64
CA GLU A 12 24.03 1.27 -2.69
C GLU A 12 23.80 0.54 -4.02
N ARG A 13 22.57 0.50 -4.52
CA ARG A 13 22.26 -0.07 -5.84
C ARG A 13 22.99 0.68 -6.95
N MET A 14 23.06 2.01 -6.87
CA MET A 14 23.80 2.83 -7.83
C MET A 14 25.29 2.49 -7.82
N SER A 15 25.90 2.40 -6.64
CA SER A 15 27.31 2.02 -6.49
C SER A 15 27.59 0.61 -7.05
N ILE A 16 26.68 -0.34 -6.83
CA ILE A 16 26.78 -1.70 -7.39
C ILE A 16 26.70 -1.67 -8.91
N ILE A 17 25.82 -0.86 -9.50
CA ILE A 17 25.73 -0.71 -10.96
C ILE A 17 27.04 -0.12 -11.53
N GLN A 18 27.57 0.93 -10.89
CA GLN A 18 28.85 1.53 -11.31
C GLN A 18 30.01 0.54 -11.23
N GLU A 19 30.05 -0.30 -10.18
CA GLU A 19 31.05 -1.35 -10.06
C GLU A 19 30.88 -2.41 -11.15
N TYR A 20 29.64 -2.84 -11.41
CA TYR A 20 29.31 -3.73 -12.52
C TYR A 20 29.80 -3.19 -13.86
N GLU A 21 29.66 -1.88 -14.13
CA GLU A 21 30.12 -1.28 -15.38
C GLU A 21 31.64 -1.28 -15.54
N ARG A 22 32.39 -1.32 -14.43
CA ARG A 22 33.86 -1.40 -14.44
C ARG A 22 34.39 -2.83 -14.45
N GLU A 23 33.79 -3.71 -13.65
CA GLU A 23 34.34 -5.06 -13.36
C GLU A 23 33.57 -6.19 -14.06
N GLY A 24 32.36 -5.92 -14.55
CA GLY A 24 31.47 -6.90 -15.19
C GLY A 24 30.49 -7.57 -14.23
N VAL A 25 29.41 -8.15 -14.78
CA VAL A 25 28.25 -8.57 -13.96
C VAL A 25 28.54 -9.76 -13.04
N VAL A 26 29.37 -10.70 -13.49
CA VAL A 26 29.65 -11.95 -12.78
C VAL A 26 30.45 -11.72 -11.49
N PRO A 27 31.60 -11.01 -11.51
CA PRO A 27 32.35 -10.73 -10.28
C PRO A 27 31.55 -9.88 -9.29
N THR A 28 30.86 -8.83 -9.77
CA THR A 28 30.02 -7.98 -8.92
C THR A 28 28.85 -8.76 -8.31
N ALA A 29 28.14 -9.58 -9.10
CA ALA A 29 27.06 -10.43 -8.59
C ALA A 29 27.54 -11.39 -7.49
N ARG A 30 28.71 -12.01 -7.65
CA ARG A 30 29.31 -12.88 -6.63
C ARG A 30 29.66 -12.10 -5.36
N LYS A 31 30.31 -10.94 -5.48
CA LYS A 31 30.72 -10.10 -4.35
C LYS A 31 29.54 -9.68 -3.47
N TYR A 32 28.43 -9.27 -4.09
CA TYR A 32 27.23 -8.83 -3.37
C TYR A 32 26.23 -9.95 -3.07
N ASN A 33 26.53 -11.19 -3.49
CA ASN A 33 25.64 -12.35 -3.41
C ASN A 33 24.26 -12.05 -4.05
N LEU A 34 24.30 -11.48 -5.26
CA LEU A 34 23.15 -11.13 -6.09
C LEU A 34 23.08 -12.04 -7.31
N SER A 35 21.92 -12.12 -7.94
CA SER A 35 21.82 -12.69 -9.28
C SER A 35 22.18 -11.63 -10.33
N PRO A 36 22.86 -12.01 -11.43
CA PRO A 36 23.14 -11.09 -12.55
C PRO A 36 21.87 -10.39 -13.08
N GLY A 37 20.76 -11.14 -13.18
CA GLY A 37 19.46 -10.61 -13.60
C GLY A 37 18.94 -9.47 -12.73
N LEU A 38 19.22 -9.47 -11.43
CA LEU A 38 18.83 -8.38 -10.54
C LEU A 38 19.60 -7.09 -10.84
N ILE A 39 20.91 -7.20 -11.12
CA ILE A 39 21.76 -6.06 -11.48
C ILE A 39 21.31 -5.46 -12.81
N TYR A 40 21.02 -6.28 -13.83
CA TYR A 40 20.46 -5.81 -15.10
C TYR A 40 19.13 -5.07 -14.92
N LYS A 41 18.23 -5.65 -14.12
CA LYS A 41 16.95 -5.01 -13.81
C LYS A 41 17.12 -3.66 -13.11
N TRP A 42 18.10 -3.52 -12.22
CA TRP A 42 18.41 -2.22 -11.62
C TRP A 42 18.97 -1.24 -12.64
N LYS A 43 19.83 -1.66 -13.56
CA LYS A 43 20.34 -0.82 -14.65
C LYS A 43 19.22 -0.31 -15.56
N GLU A 44 18.29 -1.18 -15.98
CA GLU A 44 17.12 -0.77 -16.79
C GLU A 44 16.22 0.23 -16.04
N ARG A 45 16.02 0.03 -14.74
CA ARG A 45 15.24 0.95 -13.89
C ARG A 45 15.95 2.29 -13.72
N LEU A 46 17.27 2.28 -13.58
CA LEU A 46 18.08 3.49 -13.53
C LEU A 46 17.98 4.27 -14.85
N ALA A 47 18.09 3.59 -15.99
CA ALA A 47 17.97 4.20 -17.31
C ALA A 47 16.58 4.83 -17.55
N SER A 48 15.53 4.20 -17.05
CA SER A 48 14.15 4.66 -17.28
C SER A 48 13.67 5.75 -16.30
N LYS A 49 14.10 5.71 -15.04
CA LYS A 49 13.55 6.58 -13.98
C LYS A 49 14.63 7.27 -13.12
N GLY A 50 15.88 7.21 -13.53
CA GLY A 50 17.02 7.69 -12.74
C GLY A 50 17.09 6.99 -11.38
N ILE A 51 17.65 7.67 -10.39
CA ILE A 51 17.81 7.15 -9.02
C ILE A 51 16.47 6.71 -8.39
N ASN A 52 15.36 7.34 -8.79
CA ASN A 52 14.02 6.97 -8.32
C ASN A 52 13.61 5.56 -8.79
N GLY A 53 14.14 5.08 -9.91
CA GLY A 53 13.94 3.70 -10.38
C GLY A 53 14.59 2.65 -9.48
N LEU A 54 15.59 3.03 -8.68
CA LEU A 54 16.28 2.15 -7.75
C LEU A 54 15.60 2.07 -6.38
N LYS A 55 14.60 2.92 -6.11
CA LYS A 55 13.76 2.80 -4.90
C LYS A 55 12.93 1.52 -4.93
N ASP A 56 12.64 0.99 -3.74
CA ASP A 56 11.76 -0.18 -3.63
C ASP A 56 10.37 0.17 -4.14
N SER A 57 9.94 -0.52 -5.20
CA SER A 57 8.66 -0.28 -5.87
C SER A 57 7.49 -1.03 -5.23
N TYR A 58 7.69 -1.64 -4.05
CA TYR A 58 6.58 -2.28 -3.35
C TYR A 58 5.58 -1.19 -2.98
N LYS A 59 4.35 -1.28 -3.49
CA LYS A 59 3.20 -0.56 -2.94
C LYS A 59 3.04 -1.04 -1.50
N ARG A 60 3.68 -0.38 -0.55
CA ARG A 60 3.29 -0.47 0.84
C ARG A 60 2.00 0.33 0.93
N VAL A 61 0.87 -0.36 1.00
CA VAL A 61 -0.33 0.26 1.56
C VAL A 61 0.08 0.67 2.96
N ASP A 62 0.08 1.98 3.21
CA ASP A 62 0.43 2.52 4.52
C ASP A 62 -0.49 1.85 5.55
N PRO A 63 0.04 1.19 6.60
CA PRO A 63 -0.78 0.53 7.61
C PRO A 63 -1.83 1.46 8.21
N ASP A 64 -1.53 2.76 8.34
CA ASP A 64 -2.49 3.75 8.81
C ASP A 64 -3.58 4.04 7.79
N VAL A 65 -3.25 4.07 6.49
CA VAL A 65 -4.25 4.18 5.42
C VAL A 65 -5.20 2.99 5.45
N ARG A 66 -4.68 1.77 5.58
CA ARG A 66 -5.54 0.57 5.66
C ARG A 66 -6.46 0.61 6.88
N ARG A 67 -5.93 1.00 8.04
CA ARG A 67 -6.70 1.16 9.27
C ARG A 67 -7.81 2.21 9.12
N LEU A 68 -7.49 3.34 8.48
CA LEU A 68 -8.46 4.40 8.22
C LEU A 68 -9.55 3.97 7.23
N GLU A 69 -9.19 3.19 6.20
CA GLU A 69 -10.15 2.61 5.26
C GLU A 69 -11.11 1.64 5.95
N GLU A 70 -10.59 0.75 6.81
CA GLU A 70 -11.38 -0.20 7.61
C GLU A 70 -12.37 0.53 8.55
N GLU A 71 -11.91 1.57 9.26
CA GLU A 71 -12.78 2.36 10.13
C GLU A 71 -13.80 3.18 9.34
N ASN A 72 -13.43 3.72 8.18
CA ASN A 72 -14.36 4.43 7.31
C ASN A 72 -15.50 3.52 6.82
N GLU A 73 -15.15 2.28 6.43
CA GLU A 73 -16.15 1.28 6.02
C GLU A 73 -17.10 0.95 7.17
N ARG A 74 -16.56 0.77 8.39
CA ARG A 74 -17.36 0.54 9.60
C ARG A 74 -18.32 1.70 9.87
N LEU A 75 -17.83 2.94 9.83
CA LEU A 75 -18.64 4.15 10.06
C LEU A 75 -19.75 4.27 9.01
N LYS A 76 -19.46 4.02 7.73
CA LYS A 76 -20.47 3.99 6.67
C LYS A 76 -21.57 2.98 6.96
N ARG A 77 -21.24 1.76 7.37
CA ARG A 77 -22.23 0.73 7.73
C ARG A 77 -23.14 1.18 8.88
N ILE A 78 -22.57 1.82 9.90
CA ILE A 78 -23.34 2.36 11.04
C ILE A 78 -24.31 3.44 10.56
N ILE A 79 -23.83 4.39 9.75
CA ILE A 79 -24.66 5.48 9.21
C ILE A 79 -25.80 4.91 8.36
N THR A 80 -25.51 3.96 7.46
CA THR A 80 -26.55 3.32 6.64
C THR A 80 -27.61 2.64 7.50
N LYS A 81 -27.21 1.93 8.57
CA LYS A 81 -28.15 1.30 9.49
C LYS A 81 -29.02 2.33 10.22
N GLN A 82 -28.42 3.40 10.72
CA GLN A 82 -29.15 4.48 11.40
C GLN A 82 -30.14 5.18 10.47
N ALA A 83 -29.74 5.44 9.22
CA ALA A 83 -30.61 6.05 8.21
C ALA A 83 -31.85 5.17 7.95
N LEU A 84 -31.65 3.86 7.81
CA LEU A 84 -32.76 2.91 7.63
C LEU A 84 -33.68 2.87 8.85
N GLU A 85 -33.12 2.85 10.07
CA GLU A 85 -33.92 2.89 11.30
C GLU A 85 -34.75 4.17 11.41
N LEU A 86 -34.21 5.32 10.99
CA LEU A 86 -34.92 6.60 10.97
C LEU A 86 -36.05 6.60 9.95
N GLU A 87 -35.82 6.03 8.76
CA GLU A 87 -36.83 5.88 7.72
C GLU A 87 -38.02 5.06 8.22
N VAL A 88 -37.75 3.88 8.80
CA VAL A 88 -38.78 3.00 9.37
C VAL A 88 -39.56 3.70 10.49
N LYS A 89 -38.88 4.38 11.41
CA LYS A 89 -39.54 5.15 12.49
C LYS A 89 -40.42 6.26 11.93
N GLY A 90 -39.95 6.97 10.89
CA GLY A 90 -40.71 8.00 10.21
C GLY A 90 -41.98 7.46 9.56
N GLU A 91 -41.92 6.30 8.92
CA GLU A 91 -43.10 5.65 8.35
C GLU A 91 -44.13 5.23 9.40
N LEU A 92 -43.67 4.68 10.53
CA LEU A 92 -44.57 4.29 11.62
C LEU A 92 -45.34 5.49 12.19
N LEU A 93 -44.68 6.64 12.34
CA LEU A 93 -45.33 7.87 12.80
C LEU A 93 -46.37 8.38 11.80
N LYS A 94 -46.14 8.23 10.49
CA LYS A 94 -47.13 8.57 9.45
C LYS A 94 -48.33 7.62 9.44
N LYS A 95 -48.10 6.34 9.72
CA LYS A 95 -49.13 5.28 9.71
C LYS A 95 -49.93 5.19 11.01
N THR A 96 -49.48 5.84 12.10
CA THR A 96 -50.18 5.85 13.39
C THR A 96 -50.95 7.18 13.55
N PRO A 97 -52.29 7.21 13.42
CA PRO A 97 -53.04 8.42 13.70
C PRO A 97 -52.95 8.72 15.20
N ILE A 98 -52.29 9.84 15.54
CA ILE A 98 -52.22 10.36 16.91
C ILE A 98 -53.65 10.77 17.28
N GLN A 99 -54.38 9.90 17.98
CA GLN A 99 -55.61 10.30 18.64
C GLN A 99 -55.24 11.20 19.81
N SER A 100 -55.21 12.51 19.58
CA SER A 100 -55.15 13.48 20.67
C SER A 100 -56.42 13.28 21.51
N LYS A 101 -56.29 12.70 22.71
CA LYS A 101 -57.35 12.78 23.72
C LYS A 101 -57.47 14.26 24.08
N LYS A 102 -58.48 14.94 23.51
CA LYS A 102 -58.93 16.24 24.02
C LYS A 102 -59.60 15.97 25.37
N GLY A 103 -59.02 16.54 26.42
CA GLY A 103 -59.68 16.70 27.72
C GLY A 103 -60.74 17.78 27.68
#